data_AF-A0A9E2VTH5-F1
#
_entry.id   AF-A0A9E2VTH5-F1
#
_cell.length_a   1.000
_cell.length_b   1.000
_cell.length_c   1.000
_cell.angle_alpha   90.00
_cell.angle_beta   90.00
_cell.angle_gamma   90.00
#
_symmetry.space_group_name_H-M   'P 1'
#
loop_
_entity.id
_entity.type
_entity.pdbx_description
1 polymer ?
#
loop_
_entity_poly.entity_id
_entity_poly.type
_entity_poly.pdbx_seq_one_letter_code
_entity_poly.pdbx_strand_id
1 'polypeptide(L)'
;MSTGIMQARRPPIDSCINMITWRINWCQFQQQLKTVTQDEREGWWAEGAGLMDALLGRDRTAFMKAGHPSQFTRYLCGLHDGHTILCLQDSKSLGDEAYGGAGQAFSRQRPG
;
A
#
# COMPACT_ATOMS: atom_id res chain seq x y z
N MET A 1 -34.75 -1.70 -16.06
CA MET A 1 -33.61 -0.79 -15.88
C MET A 1 -32.80 -1.30 -14.69
N SER A 2 -31.77 -2.13 -14.93
CA SER A 2 -30.93 -2.66 -13.86
C SER A 2 -29.76 -1.72 -13.61
N THR A 3 -29.68 -1.19 -12.40
CA THR A 3 -28.52 -0.47 -11.87
C THR A 3 -27.37 -1.46 -11.68
N GLY A 4 -26.45 -1.48 -12.64
CA GLY A 4 -25.20 -2.24 -12.53
C GLY A 4 -24.34 -1.66 -11.40
N ILE A 5 -24.13 -2.45 -10.36
CA ILE A 5 -23.15 -2.17 -9.31
C ILE A 5 -21.79 -2.05 -10.00
N MET A 6 -21.17 -0.87 -9.92
CA MET A 6 -19.79 -0.64 -10.36
C MET A 6 -18.86 -1.45 -9.44
N GLN A 7 -18.61 -2.71 -9.78
CA GLN A 7 -17.55 -3.50 -9.16
C GLN A 7 -16.22 -2.76 -9.39
N ALA A 8 -15.64 -2.23 -8.32
CA ALA A 8 -14.30 -1.66 -8.35
C ALA A 8 -13.31 -2.78 -8.65
N ARG A 9 -13.02 -2.98 -9.95
CA ARG A 9 -12.09 -4.00 -10.44
C ARG A 9 -10.74 -3.82 -9.74
N ARG A 10 -10.15 -4.94 -9.31
CA ARG A 10 -8.81 -4.96 -8.71
C ARG A 10 -7.82 -4.31 -9.68
N PRO A 11 -6.95 -3.40 -9.21
CA PRO A 11 -5.80 -3.00 -10.01
C PRO A 11 -4.93 -4.26 -10.24
N PRO A 12 -4.51 -4.56 -11.48
CA PRO A 12 -3.55 -5.64 -11.75
C PRO A 12 -2.28 -5.49 -10.92
N ILE A 13 -1.52 -6.57 -10.71
CA ILE A 13 -0.22 -6.49 -10.01
C ILE A 13 0.68 -5.42 -10.63
N ASP A 14 0.67 -5.34 -11.96
CA ASP A 14 1.34 -4.32 -12.75
C ASP A 14 0.95 -2.90 -12.32
N SER A 15 -0.29 -2.66 -11.90
CA SER A 15 -0.75 -1.36 -11.43
C SER A 15 -0.17 -0.96 -10.08
N CYS A 16 0.02 -1.89 -9.13
CA CYS A 16 0.67 -1.58 -7.85
C CYS A 16 2.18 -1.41 -8.02
N ILE A 17 2.80 -2.25 -8.85
CA ILE A 17 4.21 -2.09 -9.23
C ILE A 17 4.41 -0.71 -9.89
N ASN A 18 3.51 -0.30 -10.79
CA ASN A 18 3.54 1.03 -11.40
C ASN A 18 3.37 2.16 -10.38
N MET A 19 2.48 2.00 -9.39
CA MET A 19 2.31 2.99 -8.31
C MET A 19 3.59 3.17 -7.48
N ILE A 20 4.21 2.06 -7.06
CA ILE A 20 5.48 2.09 -6.31
C ILE A 20 6.58 2.69 -7.18
N THR A 21 6.68 2.29 -8.44
CA THR A 21 7.67 2.83 -9.39
C THR A 21 7.50 4.34 -9.60
N TRP A 22 6.25 4.81 -9.73
CA TRP A 22 5.97 6.24 -9.82
C TRP A 22 6.41 7.00 -8.56
N ARG A 23 6.19 6.42 -7.37
CA ARG A 23 6.66 7.00 -6.11
C ARG A 23 8.18 7.02 -5.98
N ILE A 24 8.87 5.97 -6.42
CA ILE A 24 10.34 5.94 -6.48
C ILE A 24 10.84 7.06 -7.42
N ASN A 25 10.27 7.18 -8.61
CA ASN A 25 10.63 8.22 -9.57
C ASN A 25 10.37 9.63 -9.02
N TRP A 26 9.28 9.82 -8.27
CA TRP A 26 9.01 11.08 -7.59
C TRP A 26 10.08 11.41 -6.55
N CYS A 27 10.50 10.44 -5.73
CA CYS A 27 11.58 10.62 -4.76
C CYS A 27 12.90 10.99 -5.45
N GLN A 28 13.21 10.36 -6.59
CA GLN A 28 14.39 10.70 -7.39
C GLN A 28 14.31 12.10 -7.99
N PHE A 29 13.12 12.49 -8.48
CA PHE A 29 12.90 13.84 -9.00
C PHE A 29 13.12 14.91 -7.91
N GLN A 30 12.58 14.70 -6.71
CA GLN A 30 12.77 15.61 -5.58
C GLN A 30 14.25 15.78 -5.21
N GLN A 31 15.06 14.72 -5.33
CA GLN A 31 16.50 14.81 -5.07
C GLN A 31 17.25 15.74 -6.05
N GLN A 32 16.73 15.93 -7.26
CA GLN A 32 17.37 16.75 -8.29
C GLN A 32 17.03 18.25 -8.17
N LEU A 33 16.07 18.61 -7.33
CA LEU A 33 15.69 20.00 -7.14
C LEU A 33 16.78 20.78 -6.42
N LYS A 34 17.18 21.91 -7.00
CA LYS A 34 18.25 22.77 -6.45
C LYS A 34 17.90 23.43 -5.12
N THR A 35 16.61 23.54 -4.81
CA THR A 35 16.10 24.17 -3.58
C THR A 35 16.11 23.23 -2.38
N VAL A 36 16.35 21.93 -2.60
CA VAL A 36 16.30 20.90 -1.57
C VAL A 36 17.63 20.86 -0.82
N THR A 37 17.58 20.82 0.51
CA THR A 37 18.73 20.68 1.39
C THR A 37 19.36 19.28 1.27
N GLN A 38 20.54 19.10 1.84
CA GLN A 38 21.18 17.78 1.83
C GLN A 38 20.38 16.76 2.66
N ASP A 39 19.90 17.15 3.83
CA ASP A 39 19.09 16.30 4.70
C ASP A 39 17.79 15.86 4.03
N GLU A 40 17.13 16.77 3.30
CA GLU A 40 15.94 16.42 2.52
C GLU A 40 16.27 15.46 1.37
N ARG A 41 17.39 15.67 0.65
CA ARG A 41 17.87 14.75 -0.40
C ARG A 41 18.07 13.35 0.16
N GLU A 42 18.76 13.23 1.29
CA GLU A 42 18.99 11.96 1.96
C GLU A 42 17.69 11.34 2.48
N GLY A 43 16.75 12.17 2.94
CA GLY A 43 15.40 11.74 3.30
C GLY A 43 14.61 11.18 2.12
N TRP A 44 14.65 11.83 0.95
CA TRP A 44 14.01 11.32 -0.27
C TRP A 44 14.69 10.05 -0.78
N TRP A 45 16.01 9.97 -0.67
CA TRP A 45 16.76 8.75 -1.01
C TRP A 45 16.35 7.59 -0.11
N ALA A 46 16.27 7.82 1.21
CA ALA A 46 15.88 6.80 2.17
C ALA A 46 14.44 6.30 1.96
N GLU A 47 13.48 7.21 1.69
CA GLU A 47 12.11 6.84 1.34
C GLU A 47 12.06 5.98 0.07
N GLY A 48 12.79 6.37 -0.97
CA GLY A 48 12.91 5.59 -2.21
C GLY A 48 13.52 4.21 -1.98
N ALA A 49 14.51 4.09 -1.09
CA ALA A 49 15.11 2.81 -0.71
C ALA A 49 14.11 1.90 0.01
N GLY A 50 13.28 2.44 0.90
CA GLY A 50 12.21 1.69 1.57
C GLY A 50 11.16 1.16 0.59
N LEU A 51 10.73 1.98 -0.37
CA LEU A 51 9.81 1.56 -1.45
C LEU A 51 10.41 0.44 -2.31
N MET A 52 11.70 0.54 -2.65
CA MET A 52 12.39 -0.48 -3.42
C MET A 52 12.56 -1.79 -2.64
N ASP A 53 12.89 -1.71 -1.36
CA ASP A 53 13.01 -2.88 -0.49
C ASP A 53 11.65 -3.59 -0.33
N ALA A 54 10.55 -2.85 -0.17
CA ALA A 54 9.19 -3.43 -0.17
C ALA A 54 8.90 -4.20 -1.46
N LEU A 55 9.22 -3.62 -2.62
CA LEU A 55 9.03 -4.27 -3.93
C LEU A 55 9.87 -5.56 -4.08
N LEU A 56 11.05 -5.59 -3.47
CA LEU A 56 11.97 -6.73 -3.52
C LEU A 56 11.75 -7.74 -2.39
N GLY A 57 10.80 -7.50 -1.47
CA GLY A 57 10.59 -8.33 -0.29
C GLY A 57 11.81 -8.36 0.65
N ARG A 58 12.54 -7.24 0.74
CA ARG A 58 13.74 -7.10 1.58
C ARG A 58 13.43 -6.24 2.79
N ASP A 59 14.03 -6.59 3.92
CA ASP A 59 14.01 -5.75 5.12
C ASP A 59 15.45 -5.37 5.51
N ARG A 60 15.77 -4.09 5.38
CA ARG A 60 17.06 -3.50 5.79
C ARG A 60 16.90 -2.55 6.97
N THR A 61 15.81 -2.66 7.72
CA THR A 61 15.51 -1.81 8.88
C THR A 61 16.67 -1.77 9.87
N ALA A 62 17.31 -2.91 10.16
CA ALA A 62 18.44 -2.97 11.09
C ALA A 62 19.66 -2.13 10.61
N PHE A 63 19.95 -2.15 9.32
CA PHE A 63 21.03 -1.35 8.73
C PHE A 63 20.67 0.14 8.73
N MET A 64 19.46 0.48 8.30
CA MET A 64 19.00 1.88 8.23
C MET A 64 18.88 2.51 9.62
N LYS A 65 18.55 1.72 10.66
CA LYS A 65 18.44 2.16 12.06
C LYS A 65 19.78 2.63 12.64
N ALA A 66 20.90 2.10 12.15
CA ALA A 66 22.23 2.53 12.57
C ALA A 66 22.63 3.89 11.95
N GLY A 67 21.88 4.36 10.95
CA GLY A 67 22.10 5.64 10.27
C GLY A 67 21.44 6.84 10.97
N HIS A 68 21.28 7.93 10.22
CA HIS A 68 20.70 9.17 10.75
C HIS A 68 19.19 9.00 11.04
N PRO A 69 18.66 9.47 12.19
CA PRO A 69 17.26 9.25 12.56
C PRO A 69 16.23 9.74 11.54
N SER A 70 16.48 10.89 10.89
CA SER A 70 15.55 11.42 9.86
C SER A 70 15.48 10.51 8.62
N GLN A 71 16.62 9.95 8.21
CA GLN A 71 16.68 8.99 7.10
C GLN A 71 15.99 7.69 7.49
N PHE A 72 16.19 7.21 8.73
CA PHE A 72 15.54 6.00 9.22
C PHE A 72 14.01 6.13 9.22
N THR A 73 13.47 7.24 9.71
CA THR A 73 12.02 7.51 9.68
C THR A 73 11.49 7.50 8.24
N ARG A 74 12.20 8.14 7.32
CA ARG A 74 11.80 8.21 5.90
C ARG A 74 11.86 6.86 5.20
N TYR A 75 12.87 6.05 5.51
CA TYR A 75 12.95 4.66 5.06
C TYR A 75 11.74 3.85 5.50
N LEU A 76 11.37 3.93 6.78
CA LEU A 76 10.20 3.24 7.32
C LEU A 76 8.89 3.68 6.66
N CYS A 77 8.73 4.98 6.37
CA CYS A 77 7.58 5.47 5.61
C CYS A 77 7.50 4.81 4.23
N GLY A 78 8.61 4.80 3.47
CA GLY A 78 8.65 4.17 2.16
C GLY A 78 8.38 2.66 2.19
N LEU A 79 8.95 1.95 3.17
CA LEU A 79 8.75 0.51 3.35
C LEU A 79 7.28 0.19 3.70
N HIS A 80 6.69 0.97 4.60
CA HIS A 80 5.29 0.81 5.01
C HIS A 80 4.31 1.11 3.87
N ASP A 81 4.53 2.21 3.13
CA ASP A 81 3.72 2.58 1.97
C ASP A 81 3.80 1.50 0.89
N GLY A 82 5.01 1.00 0.60
CA GLY A 82 5.22 -0.09 -0.35
C GLY A 82 4.47 -1.35 0.02
N HIS A 83 4.57 -1.82 1.26
CA HIS A 83 3.80 -2.96 1.74
C HIS A 83 2.30 -2.71 1.70
N THR A 84 1.83 -1.52 2.06
CA THR A 84 0.40 -1.20 2.01
C THR A 84 -0.12 -1.28 0.58
N ILE A 85 0.60 -0.72 -0.39
CA ILE A 85 0.22 -0.76 -1.81
C ILE A 85 0.16 -2.20 -2.33
N LEU A 86 1.08 -3.07 -1.90
CA LEU A 86 1.09 -4.49 -2.26
C LEU A 86 -0.04 -5.27 -1.56
N CYS A 87 -0.22 -5.10 -0.25
CA CYS A 87 -1.23 -5.81 0.56
C CYS A 87 -2.68 -5.37 0.28
N LEU A 88 -2.90 -4.17 -0.27
CA LEU A 88 -4.21 -3.76 -0.78
C LEU A 88 -4.73 -4.69 -1.91
N GLN A 89 -3.86 -5.53 -2.49
CA GLN A 89 -4.23 -6.60 -3.40
C GLN A 89 -4.83 -7.81 -2.67
N ASP A 90 -4.22 -8.21 -1.54
CA ASP A 90 -4.59 -9.43 -0.81
C ASP A 90 -5.89 -9.27 -0.04
N SER A 91 -6.13 -8.10 0.56
CA SER A 91 -7.28 -7.85 1.45
C SER A 91 -8.63 -7.72 0.74
N LYS A 92 -8.67 -7.46 -0.58
CA LYS A 92 -9.90 -7.52 -1.39
C LYS A 92 -10.20 -8.91 -1.94
N SER A 93 -9.40 -9.93 -1.59
CA SER A 93 -9.70 -11.32 -1.93
C SER A 93 -10.55 -12.02 -0.86
N LEU A 94 -10.46 -11.61 0.41
CA LEU A 94 -11.21 -12.21 1.52
C LEU A 94 -12.61 -11.63 1.76
N GLY A 95 -12.92 -10.46 1.19
CA GLY A 95 -14.19 -9.77 1.43
C GLY A 95 -15.39 -10.28 0.62
N ASP A 96 -15.16 -11.08 -0.42
CA ASP A 96 -16.23 -11.53 -1.34
C ASP A 96 -16.92 -12.83 -0.87
N GLU A 97 -16.39 -13.54 0.14
CA GLU A 97 -16.99 -14.79 0.66
C GLU A 97 -17.76 -14.65 1.99
N ALA A 98 -17.93 -13.43 2.53
CA ALA A 98 -18.59 -13.22 3.82
C ALA A 98 -20.06 -12.73 3.74
N TYR A 99 -20.71 -12.80 2.56
CA TYR A 99 -22.15 -12.52 2.42
C TYR A 99 -22.93 -13.72 1.84
N GLY A 100 -22.64 -14.90 2.37
CA GLY A 100 -23.37 -16.13 2.09
C GLY A 100 -23.99 -16.70 3.37
N GLY A 101 -24.99 -16.03 3.94
CA GLY A 101 -25.85 -16.66 4.94
C GLY A 101 -26.26 -15.78 6.11
N ALA A 102 -27.51 -15.33 6.07
CA ALA A 102 -28.34 -15.16 7.26
C ALA A 102 -29.80 -14.99 6.82
N GLY A 103 -30.44 -16.11 6.50
CA GLY A 103 -31.87 -16.19 6.22
C GLY A 103 -32.57 -17.18 7.15
N GLN A 104 -32.35 -17.08 8.46
CA GLN A 104 -33.26 -17.69 9.44
C GLN A 104 -33.57 -16.71 10.56
N ALA A 105 -34.83 -16.28 10.62
CA ALA A 105 -35.49 -15.95 11.87
C ALA A 105 -36.99 -16.32 11.75
N PHE A 106 -37.33 -17.38 12.46
CA PHE A 106 -38.68 -17.82 12.81
C PHE A 106 -39.50 -16.70 13.46
N SER A 107 -40.82 -16.68 13.24
CA SER A 107 -41.87 -16.86 14.28
C SER A 107 -43.28 -16.71 13.66
N ARG A 108 -44.10 -17.79 13.66
CA ARG A 108 -45.34 -18.01 14.47
C ARG A 108 -46.53 -17.11 14.05
N GLN A 109 -47.73 -17.56 13.67
CA GLN A 109 -48.69 -18.55 14.23
C GLN A 109 -49.76 -18.87 13.14
N ARG A 110 -50.08 -20.13 12.81
CA ARG A 110 -51.14 -21.08 13.27
C ARG A 110 -52.50 -20.99 12.52
N PRO A 111 -53.25 -22.13 12.45
CA PRO A 111 -54.20 -22.45 11.39
C PRO A 111 -55.67 -22.20 11.75
N GLY A 112 -56.52 -22.16 10.71
CA GLY A 112 -57.98 -22.24 10.75
C GLY A 112 -58.50 -22.40 9.33
#